data_AF-U1MRY9-F1
#
_entry.id   AF-U1MRY9-F1
#
_cell.length_a   1.000
_cell.length_b   1.000
_cell.length_c   1.000
_cell.angle_alpha   90.00
_cell.angle_beta   90.00
_cell.angle_gamma   90.00
#
_symmetry.space_group_name_H-M   'P 1'
#
loop_
_entity.id
_entity.type
_entity.pdbx_description
1 polymer ?
#
loop_
_entity_poly.entity_id
_entity_poly.type
_entity_poly.pdbx_seq_one_letter_code
_entity_poly.pdbx_strand_id
1 'polypeptide(L)'
;MPVSLDDESRVSIPSSVLTEIAALTRTQSEHVQTELQKITSAGYTPSKFVYKQYGDLKVFRCGDDVRMFGVILENIEVVDEFDHLVILLEVSEHDYQQAGVTKTQAREIQRRFGTIESEDEFWDELEGSVFDYDDITSIFE
;
A
#
# COMPACT_ATOMS: atom_id res chain seq x y z
N MET A 1 31.12 -3.92 -1.70
CA MET A 1 30.12 -3.14 -0.97
C MET A 1 29.14 -4.16 -0.39
N PRO A 2 28.83 -4.14 0.91
CA PRO A 2 27.80 -5.04 1.43
C PRO A 2 26.46 -4.57 0.83
N VAL A 3 25.75 -5.49 0.19
CA VAL A 3 24.39 -5.28 -0.30
C VAL A 3 23.51 -5.24 0.96
N SER A 4 22.77 -4.17 1.21
CA SER A 4 21.69 -4.22 2.21
C SER A 4 20.76 -5.34 1.78
N LEU A 5 20.56 -6.32 2.67
CA LEU A 5 19.79 -7.54 2.37
C LEU A 5 18.31 -7.39 2.73
N ASP A 6 17.92 -6.22 3.27
CA ASP A 6 16.57 -5.94 3.71
C ASP A 6 16.04 -4.78 2.88
N ASP A 7 15.20 -5.08 1.89
CA ASP A 7 14.50 -4.05 1.15
C ASP A 7 13.43 -3.43 2.06
N GLU A 8 13.46 -2.12 2.27
CA GLU A 8 12.48 -1.42 3.10
C GLU A 8 11.18 -1.21 2.31
N SER A 9 10.05 -1.53 2.94
CA SER A 9 8.72 -1.37 2.36
C SER A 9 7.87 -0.46 3.24
N ARG A 10 7.27 0.56 2.64
CA ARG A 10 6.31 1.44 3.33
C ARG A 10 4.94 1.37 2.70
N VAL A 11 3.95 1.91 3.39
CA VAL A 11 2.57 2.00 2.89
C VAL A 11 2.11 3.46 2.89
N SER A 12 1.58 3.93 1.77
CA SER A 12 0.86 5.20 1.69
C SER A 12 -0.64 4.95 1.88
N ILE A 13 -1.25 5.65 2.83
CA ILE A 13 -2.68 5.54 3.12
C ILE A 13 -3.34 6.92 2.98
N PRO A 14 -4.17 7.13 1.95
CA PRO A 14 -4.95 8.36 1.81
C PRO A 14 -5.98 8.53 2.93
N SER A 15 -6.34 9.76 3.26
CA SER A 15 -7.32 10.07 4.33
C SER A 15 -8.70 9.42 4.11
N SER A 16 -9.11 9.23 2.85
CA SER A 16 -10.33 8.48 2.52
C SER A 16 -10.25 7.03 3.00
N VAL A 17 -9.11 6.37 2.75
CA VAL A 17 -8.87 4.99 3.15
C VAL A 17 -8.72 4.86 4.67
N LEU A 18 -8.11 5.85 5.34
CA LEU A 18 -8.11 5.89 6.81
C LEU A 18 -9.53 5.94 7.39
N THR A 19 -10.45 6.65 6.72
CA THR A 19 -11.86 6.71 7.14
C THR A 19 -12.55 5.36 6.95
N GLU A 20 -12.25 4.63 5.87
CA GLU A 20 -12.74 3.26 5.64
C GLU A 20 -12.22 2.29 6.71
N ILE A 21 -10.92 2.36 7.03
CA ILE A 21 -10.29 1.56 8.07
C ILE A 21 -10.94 1.82 9.44
N ALA A 22 -11.22 3.09 9.76
CA ALA A 22 -11.88 3.48 11.00
C ALA A 22 -13.35 3.01 11.09
N ALA A 23 -14.00 2.71 9.96
CA ALA A 23 -15.36 2.19 9.92
C ALA A 23 -15.44 0.66 10.10
N LEU A 24 -14.31 -0.04 10.05
CA LEU A 24 -14.25 -1.49 10.22
C LEU A 24 -14.58 -1.92 11.65
N THR A 25 -15.05 -3.16 11.79
CA THR A 25 -15.14 -3.78 13.11
C THR A 25 -13.74 -4.05 13.67
N ARG A 26 -13.62 -4.14 15.00
CA ARG A 26 -12.34 -4.40 15.67
C ARG A 26 -11.55 -5.56 15.07
N THR A 27 -12.19 -6.71 14.84
CA THR A 27 -11.52 -7.91 14.29
C THR A 27 -11.01 -7.66 12.86
N GLN A 28 -11.75 -6.89 12.07
CA GLN A 28 -11.33 -6.53 10.71
C GLN A 28 -10.17 -5.55 10.73
N SER A 29 -10.22 -4.54 11.60
CA SER A 29 -9.10 -3.63 11.84
C SER A 29 -7.84 -4.38 12.27
N GLU A 30 -7.94 -5.34 13.19
CA GLU A 30 -6.84 -6.20 13.62
C GLU A 30 -6.25 -7.01 12.44
N HIS A 31 -7.09 -7.53 11.54
CA HIS A 31 -6.62 -8.23 10.33
C HIS A 31 -5.91 -7.29 9.35
N VAL A 32 -6.44 -6.08 9.13
CA VAL A 32 -5.81 -5.08 8.27
C VAL A 32 -4.48 -4.65 8.85
N GLN A 33 -4.43 -4.31 10.14
CA GLN A 33 -3.20 -3.96 10.86
C GLN A 33 -2.13 -5.05 10.72
N THR A 34 -2.52 -6.32 10.94
CA THR A 34 -1.61 -7.47 10.82
C THR A 34 -1.02 -7.58 9.42
N GLU A 35 -1.83 -7.37 8.38
CA GLU A 35 -1.36 -7.47 7.01
C GLU A 35 -0.46 -6.29 6.61
N LEU A 36 -0.78 -5.08 7.05
CA LEU A 36 0.08 -3.90 6.88
C LEU A 36 1.44 -4.09 7.56
N GLN A 37 1.46 -4.59 8.79
CA GLN A 37 2.69 -4.90 9.52
C GLN A 37 3.55 -5.95 8.81
N LYS A 38 2.93 -6.98 8.21
CA LYS A 38 3.68 -7.97 7.42
C LYS A 38 4.31 -7.34 6.18
N ILE A 39 3.58 -6.47 5.49
CA ILE A 39 4.08 -5.79 4.29
C ILE A 39 5.28 -4.92 4.65
N THR A 40 5.20 -4.13 5.72
CA THR A 40 6.26 -3.19 6.11
C THR A 40 7.48 -3.86 6.75
N SER A 41 7.32 -5.04 7.37
CA SER A 41 8.43 -5.78 8.01
C SER A 41 9.05 -6.90 7.16
N ALA A 42 8.63 -7.04 5.90
CA ALA A 42 8.96 -8.20 5.08
C ALA A 42 10.45 -8.33 4.72
N GLY A 43 11.15 -7.20 4.55
CA GLY A 43 12.52 -7.17 4.02
C GLY A 43 12.62 -7.66 2.56
N TYR A 44 11.51 -7.64 1.82
CA TYR A 44 11.44 -7.99 0.39
C TYR A 44 10.23 -7.33 -0.27
N THR A 45 10.23 -7.30 -1.60
CA THR A 45 9.15 -6.73 -2.42
C THR A 45 7.74 -7.19 -2.00
N PRO A 46 6.81 -6.25 -1.72
CA PRO A 46 5.44 -6.55 -1.28
C PRO A 46 4.61 -7.41 -2.25
N SER A 47 5.05 -7.55 -3.50
CA SER A 47 4.42 -8.38 -4.53
C SER A 47 4.21 -9.85 -4.10
N LYS A 48 4.98 -10.36 -3.13
CA LYS A 48 4.78 -11.72 -2.58
C LYS A 48 3.53 -11.87 -1.70
N PHE A 49 2.99 -10.77 -1.14
CA PHE A 49 1.75 -10.79 -0.33
C PHE A 49 0.49 -10.62 -1.17
N VAL A 50 0.63 -10.41 -2.48
CA VAL A 50 -0.50 -10.19 -3.38
C VAL A 50 -1.33 -11.47 -3.52
N TYR A 51 -2.56 -11.42 -3.03
CA TYR A 51 -3.52 -12.51 -3.16
C TYR A 51 -4.06 -12.63 -4.59
N LYS A 52 -4.39 -11.49 -5.22
CA LYS A 52 -4.86 -11.42 -6.61
C LYS A 52 -4.34 -10.15 -7.28
N GLN A 53 -4.18 -10.20 -8.60
CA GLN A 53 -3.75 -9.07 -9.42
C GLN A 53 -4.69 -8.87 -10.61
N TYR A 54 -5.01 -7.61 -10.90
CA TYR A 54 -5.86 -7.20 -12.00
C TYR A 54 -5.21 -6.09 -12.82
N GLY A 55 -4.29 -6.45 -13.72
CA GLY A 55 -3.43 -5.46 -14.37
C GLY A 55 -2.45 -4.89 -13.34
N ASP A 56 -2.44 -3.58 -13.16
CA ASP A 56 -1.56 -2.89 -12.20
C ASP A 56 -2.13 -2.89 -10.77
N LEU A 57 -3.42 -3.17 -10.62
CA LEU A 57 -4.08 -3.25 -9.31
C LEU A 57 -3.69 -4.55 -8.60
N LYS A 58 -3.24 -4.41 -7.36
CA LYS A 58 -2.91 -5.50 -6.44
C LYS A 58 -3.99 -5.61 -5.36
N VAL A 59 -4.30 -6.85 -4.98
CA VAL A 59 -5.27 -7.16 -3.95
C VAL A 59 -4.58 -7.97 -2.86
N PHE A 60 -4.64 -7.47 -1.64
CA PHE A 60 -4.15 -8.14 -0.43
C PHE A 60 -5.33 -8.69 0.35
N ARG A 61 -5.14 -9.84 0.99
CA ARG A 61 -6.18 -10.52 1.76
C ARG A 61 -5.99 -10.26 3.25
N CYS A 62 -6.94 -9.59 3.89
CA CYS A 62 -6.94 -9.32 5.33
C CYS A 62 -7.96 -10.21 6.02
N GLY A 63 -7.50 -11.38 6.49
CA GLY A 63 -8.39 -12.41 7.02
C GLY A 63 -9.33 -12.97 5.96
N ASP A 64 -10.54 -13.38 6.35
CA ASP A 64 -11.46 -14.04 5.43
C ASP A 64 -12.28 -13.04 4.58
N ASP A 65 -12.71 -11.94 5.18
CA ASP A 65 -13.75 -11.09 4.60
C ASP A 65 -13.24 -9.74 4.05
N VAL A 66 -12.08 -9.24 4.52
CA VAL A 66 -11.59 -7.92 4.11
C VAL A 66 -10.49 -8.02 3.06
N ARG A 67 -10.49 -7.07 2.12
CA ARG A 67 -9.47 -6.92 1.08
C ARG A 67 -8.93 -5.50 1.09
N MET A 68 -7.62 -5.37 0.89
CA MET A 68 -6.99 -4.09 0.57
C MET A 68 -6.68 -4.06 -0.92
N PHE A 69 -7.03 -2.94 -1.54
CA PHE A 69 -6.78 -2.69 -2.95
C PHE A 69 -5.73 -1.59 -3.06
N GLY A 70 -4.70 -1.82 -3.86
CA GLY A 70 -3.61 -0.87 -3.96
C GLY A 70 -2.70 -1.11 -5.15
N VAL A 71 -1.68 -0.27 -5.23
CA VAL A 71 -0.60 -0.33 -6.23
C VAL A 71 0.71 -0.52 -5.48
N ILE A 72 1.61 -1.32 -6.05
CA ILE A 72 2.97 -1.47 -5.52
C ILE A 72 3.90 -0.72 -6.49
N LEU A 73 4.58 0.29 -5.98
CA LEU A 73 5.69 0.93 -6.66
C LEU A 73 6.98 0.21 -6.22
N GLU A 74 7.75 -0.25 -7.21
CA GLU A 74 9.00 -0.99 -7.02
C GLU A 74 10.13 -0.20 -7.69
N ASN A 75 11.34 -0.21 -7.10
CA ASN A 75 12.53 0.48 -7.62
C ASN A 75 12.35 2.01 -7.71
N ILE A 76 12.02 2.62 -6.58
CA ILE A 76 11.84 4.08 -6.50
C ILE A 76 13.24 4.70 -6.44
N GLU A 77 13.79 5.12 -7.59
CA GLU A 77 15.16 5.65 -7.66
C GLU A 77 15.29 7.10 -7.20
N VAL A 78 14.16 7.82 -7.09
CA VAL A 78 14.13 9.25 -6.74
C VAL A 78 14.01 9.50 -5.23
N VAL A 79 13.81 8.44 -4.42
CA VAL A 79 13.61 8.49 -2.97
C VAL A 79 14.56 7.47 -2.32
N ASP A 80 15.35 7.88 -1.35
CA ASP A 80 16.34 7.00 -0.68
C ASP A 80 15.80 6.39 0.62
N GLU A 81 14.63 6.82 1.12
CA GLU A 81 14.08 6.35 2.40
C GLU A 81 13.51 4.92 2.38
N PHE A 82 13.13 4.38 1.22
CA PHE A 82 12.56 3.04 1.09
C PHE A 82 12.64 2.52 -0.35
N ASP A 83 12.74 1.21 -0.50
CA ASP A 83 12.85 0.55 -1.81
C ASP A 83 11.47 0.34 -2.48
N HIS A 84 10.44 0.18 -1.65
CA HIS A 84 9.09 -0.16 -2.10
C HIS A 84 8.02 0.68 -1.40
N LEU A 85 7.00 1.09 -2.16
CA LEU A 85 5.82 1.76 -1.61
C LEU A 85 4.54 1.06 -2.04
N VAL A 86 3.69 0.70 -1.09
CA VAL A 86 2.33 0.25 -1.36
C VAL A 86 1.38 1.43 -1.19
N ILE A 87 0.76 1.89 -2.27
CA ILE A 87 -0.26 2.94 -2.23
C ILE A 87 -1.63 2.27 -2.10
N LEU A 88 -2.30 2.45 -0.97
CA LEU A 88 -3.67 1.97 -0.79
C LEU A 88 -4.66 2.88 -1.52
N LEU A 89 -5.62 2.26 -2.17
CA LEU A 89 -6.71 2.93 -2.87
C LEU A 89 -8.03 2.75 -2.16
N GLU A 90 -8.23 1.59 -1.54
CA GLU A 90 -9.48 1.25 -0.86
C GLU A 90 -9.30 0.04 0.08
N VAL A 91 -10.09 -0.01 1.15
CA VAL A 91 -10.27 -1.19 1.99
C VAL A 91 -11.75 -1.58 2.03
N SER A 92 -12.07 -2.81 1.62
CA SER A 92 -13.45 -3.24 1.44
C SER A 92 -13.69 -4.69 1.85
N GLU A 93 -14.89 -4.99 2.34
CA GLU A 93 -15.40 -6.36 2.48
C GLU A 93 -15.84 -6.95 1.13
N HIS A 94 -16.00 -6.09 0.12
CA HIS A 94 -16.52 -6.47 -1.17
C HIS A 94 -15.42 -6.89 -2.14
N ASP A 95 -15.81 -7.70 -3.14
CA ASP A 95 -14.91 -8.07 -4.23
C ASP A 95 -14.54 -6.86 -5.11
N TYR A 96 -13.46 -6.98 -5.87
CA TYR A 96 -12.93 -5.94 -6.77
C TYR A 96 -13.99 -5.16 -7.58
N GLN A 97 -15.03 -5.83 -8.10
CA GLN A 97 -16.07 -5.17 -8.91
C GLN A 97 -16.97 -4.22 -8.11
N GLN A 98 -17.05 -4.43 -6.79
CA GLN A 98 -17.95 -3.72 -5.88
C GLN A 98 -17.20 -2.76 -4.95
N ALA A 99 -15.88 -2.89 -4.84
CA ALA A 99 -15.02 -1.99 -4.09
C ALA A 99 -15.20 -0.53 -4.58
N GLY A 100 -15.05 -0.30 -5.88
CA GLY A 100 -15.11 1.06 -6.45
C GLY A 100 -13.78 1.51 -7.04
N VAL A 101 -12.71 0.77 -6.76
CA VAL A 101 -11.45 0.83 -7.51
C VAL A 101 -11.57 0.29 -8.93
N THR A 102 -10.86 0.95 -9.85
CA THR A 102 -10.77 0.52 -11.26
C THR A 102 -9.34 0.19 -11.66
N LYS A 103 -9.17 -0.75 -12.62
CA LYS A 103 -7.85 -1.01 -13.22
C LYS A 103 -7.23 0.25 -13.84
N THR A 104 -8.08 1.15 -14.35
CA THR A 104 -7.64 2.41 -14.96
C THR A 104 -6.97 3.30 -13.93
N GLN A 105 -7.56 3.46 -12.73
CA GLN A 105 -6.98 4.24 -11.64
C GLN A 105 -5.60 3.69 -11.22
N ALA A 106 -5.48 2.38 -11.01
CA ALA A 106 -4.20 1.75 -10.67
C ALA A 106 -3.12 1.98 -11.75
N ARG A 107 -3.52 1.87 -13.01
CA ARG A 107 -2.63 2.11 -14.16
C ARG A 107 -2.20 3.57 -14.28
N GLU A 108 -3.10 4.50 -14.01
CA GLU A 108 -2.80 5.93 -14.01
C GLU A 108 -1.78 6.29 -12.93
N ILE A 109 -1.93 5.73 -11.73
CA ILE A 109 -0.95 5.90 -10.63
C ILE A 109 0.42 5.36 -11.05
N GLN A 110 0.51 4.12 -11.53
CA GLN A 110 1.78 3.56 -12.02
C GLN A 110 2.43 4.45 -13.08
N ARG A 111 1.64 4.96 -14.03
CA ARG A 111 2.16 5.85 -15.07
C ARG A 111 2.67 7.16 -14.50
N ARG A 112 1.90 7.79 -13.60
CA ARG A 112 2.25 9.08 -12.98
C ARG A 112 3.57 8.96 -12.23
N PHE A 113 3.68 8.01 -11.31
CA PHE A 113 4.90 7.77 -10.54
C PHE A 113 6.08 7.31 -11.41
N GLY A 114 5.82 6.54 -12.47
CA GLY A 114 6.87 6.13 -13.42
C GLY A 114 7.40 7.26 -14.31
N THR A 115 6.85 8.47 -14.24
CA THR A 115 7.34 9.67 -14.95
C THR A 115 7.99 10.71 -14.05
N ILE A 116 8.03 10.46 -12.74
CA ILE A 116 8.62 11.38 -11.77
C ILE A 116 10.15 11.26 -11.85
N GLU A 117 10.83 12.40 -11.94
CA GLU A 117 12.29 12.47 -12.09
C GLU A 117 12.98 13.11 -10.88
N SER A 118 12.22 13.52 -9.86
CA SER A 118 12.75 14.17 -8.66
C SER A 118 12.00 13.78 -7.38
N GLU A 119 12.70 13.85 -6.25
CA GLU A 119 12.16 13.57 -4.93
C GLU A 119 11.00 14.54 -4.56
N ASP A 120 11.17 15.83 -4.82
CA ASP A 120 10.14 16.85 -4.53
C ASP A 120 8.83 16.55 -5.27
N GLU A 121 8.90 16.22 -6.57
CA GLU A 121 7.73 15.83 -7.36
C GLU A 121 7.08 14.53 -6.84
N PHE A 122 7.88 13.59 -6.34
CA PHE A 122 7.37 12.35 -5.76
C PHE A 122 6.48 12.64 -4.55
N TRP A 123 6.96 13.49 -3.64
CA TRP A 123 6.24 13.85 -2.42
C TRP A 123 5.04 14.75 -2.68
N ASP A 124 5.13 15.68 -3.63
CA ASP A 124 4.00 16.53 -4.04
C ASP A 124 2.87 15.72 -4.69
N GLU A 125 3.23 14.66 -5.42
CA GLU A 125 2.27 13.77 -6.08
C GLU A 125 1.57 12.80 -5.11
N LEU A 126 2.25 12.42 -4.03
CA LEU A 126 1.77 11.41 -3.12
C LEU A 126 0.56 11.90 -2.31
N GLU A 127 -0.63 11.45 -2.70
CA GLU A 127 -1.88 11.74 -2.00
C GLU A 127 -2.02 10.86 -0.74
N GLY A 128 -1.35 11.21 0.35
CA GLY A 128 -1.51 10.54 1.64
C GLY A 128 -0.27 10.56 2.51
N SER A 129 -0.43 10.11 3.75
CA SER A 129 0.72 9.91 4.64
C SER A 129 1.37 8.57 4.35
N VAL A 130 2.70 8.53 4.46
CA VAL A 130 3.50 7.29 4.40
C VAL A 130 3.74 6.79 5.80
N PHE A 131 3.55 5.49 5.98
CA PHE A 131 3.66 4.81 7.26
C PHE A 131 4.66 3.67 7.15
N ASP A 132 5.59 3.62 8.10
CA ASP A 132 6.47 2.48 8.33
C ASP A 132 5.84 1.48 9.31
N TYR A 133 6.58 0.43 9.69
CA TYR A 133 6.10 -0.58 10.64
C TYR A 133 5.71 -0.01 12.02
N ASP A 134 6.49 0.94 12.55
CA ASP A 134 6.25 1.51 13.86
C ASP A 134 5.01 2.41 13.83
N ASP A 135 4.81 3.15 12.74
CA ASP A 135 3.66 4.03 12.57
C ASP A 135 2.33 3.26 12.46
N ILE A 136 2.32 2.05 11.86
CA ILE A 136 1.10 1.27 11.66
C ILE A 136 0.34 1.10 12.99
N THR A 137 1.04 0.90 14.11
CA THR A 137 0.37 0.66 15.39
C THR A 137 -0.48 1.86 15.82
N SER A 138 0.02 3.07 15.64
CA SER A 138 -0.67 4.30 16.05
C SER A 138 -1.90 4.64 15.20
N ILE A 139 -2.07 4.01 14.03
CA ILE A 139 -3.29 4.18 13.20
C ILE A 139 -4.50 3.51 13.84
N PHE A 140 -4.28 2.45 14.64
CA PHE A 140 -5.32 1.58 15.18
C PHE A 140 -5.55 1.75 16.70
N GLU A 141 -4.90 2.72 17.35
CA GLU A 141 -5.08 3.10 18.76
C GLU A 141 -6.21 4.13 18.96
#